data_AF-A0A7J7LJP9-F1
#
_entry.id   AF-A0A7J7LJP9-F1
#
_cell.length_a   1.000
_cell.length_b   1.000
_cell.length_c   1.000
_cell.angle_alpha   90.00
_cell.angle_beta   90.00
_cell.angle_gamma   90.00
#
_symmetry.space_group_name_H-M   'P 1'
#
loop_
_entity.id
_entity.type
_entity.pdbx_description
1 polymer ?
#
loop_
_entity_poly.entity_id
_entity_poly.type
_entity_poly.pdbx_seq_one_letter_code
_entity_poly.pdbx_strand_id
1 'polypeptide(L)'
;MGYSPGVTKTEETDEDSSMHAKRSVGRFLYENGIDFRVAKSPSFLKMIYAVVRCGSAGYDVPQCNELIGWILQEEKKEIDCYVKKVKHSWGITGCSILLDGWMNEKEEA
;
A
#
# COMPACT_ATOMS: atom_id res chain seq x y z
N MET A 1 -41.53 -37.55 26.39
CA MET A 1 -41.39 -36.58 25.29
C MET A 1 -40.51 -35.45 25.79
N GLY A 2 -39.20 -35.54 25.58
CA GLY A 2 -38.23 -34.55 26.06
C GLY A 2 -38.04 -33.48 25.00
N TYR A 3 -38.17 -32.22 25.38
CA TYR A 3 -37.92 -31.05 24.54
C TYR A 3 -36.43 -30.97 24.18
N SER A 4 -36.13 -30.87 22.89
CA SER A 4 -34.79 -30.54 22.37
C SER A 4 -34.62 -29.02 22.36
N PRO A 5 -33.55 -28.46 22.97
CA PRO A 5 -33.25 -27.04 22.82
C PRO A 5 -32.60 -26.81 21.46
N GLY A 6 -33.08 -25.79 20.76
CA GLY A 6 -32.46 -25.29 19.54
C GLY A 6 -31.04 -24.82 19.80
N VAL A 7 -30.11 -25.27 18.96
CA VAL A 7 -28.82 -24.61 18.78
C VAL A 7 -28.95 -23.77 17.52
N THR A 8 -29.11 -22.47 17.74
CA THR A 8 -28.83 -21.43 16.75
C THR A 8 -27.33 -21.40 16.48
N LYS A 9 -26.91 -21.73 15.26
CA LYS A 9 -25.65 -21.30 14.65
C LYS A 9 -25.80 -21.53 13.14
N THR A 10 -25.66 -20.54 12.26
CA THR A 10 -24.38 -19.87 11.99
C THR A 10 -24.62 -18.59 11.18
N GLU A 11 -24.50 -17.42 11.81
CA GLU A 11 -24.25 -16.13 11.13
C GLU A 11 -22.86 -15.57 11.56
N GLU A 12 -22.00 -16.42 12.12
CA GLU A 12 -20.63 -16.10 12.56
C GLU A 12 -19.61 -16.62 11.52
N THR A 13 -19.35 -15.93 10.41
CA THR A 13 -18.23 -16.34 9.50
C THR A 13 -17.56 -15.22 8.71
N ASP A 14 -18.26 -14.14 8.31
CA ASP A 14 -17.67 -13.10 7.45
C ASP A 14 -17.13 -11.87 8.21
N GLU A 15 -17.80 -11.46 9.29
CA GLU A 15 -17.39 -10.29 10.07
C GLU A 15 -16.06 -10.53 10.81
N ASP A 16 -15.86 -11.75 11.32
CA ASP A 16 -14.64 -12.14 12.05
C ASP A 16 -13.41 -12.14 11.13
N SER A 17 -13.56 -12.65 9.90
CA SER A 17 -12.52 -12.61 8.86
C SER A 17 -12.15 -11.18 8.47
N SER A 18 -13.15 -10.29 8.34
CA SER A 18 -12.94 -8.86 8.05
C SER A 18 -12.22 -8.14 9.19
N MET A 19 -12.60 -8.42 10.44
CA MET A 19 -11.93 -7.86 11.63
C MET A 19 -10.48 -8.35 11.73
N HIS A 20 -10.23 -9.62 11.48
CA HIS A 20 -8.89 -10.19 11.46
C HIS A 20 -8.00 -9.49 10.42
N ALA A 21 -8.49 -9.31 9.18
CA ALA A 21 -7.75 -8.61 8.12
C ALA A 21 -7.41 -7.16 8.52
N LYS A 22 -8.37 -6.42 9.09
CA LYS A 22 -8.16 -5.05 9.58
C LYS A 22 -7.09 -4.99 10.68
N ARG A 23 -7.11 -5.94 11.64
CA ARG A 23 -6.08 -6.05 12.68
C ARG A 23 -4.70 -6.35 12.11
N SER A 24 -4.59 -7.25 11.13
CA SER A 24 -3.33 -7.58 10.47
C SER A 24 -2.72 -6.36 9.76
N VAL A 25 -3.53 -5.59 9.05
CA VAL A 25 -3.09 -4.32 8.45
C VAL A 25 -2.61 -3.33 9.51
N GLY A 26 -3.40 -3.11 10.57
CA GLY A 26 -3.03 -2.19 11.64
C GLY A 26 -1.72 -2.58 12.33
N ARG A 27 -1.53 -3.88 12.57
CA ARG A 27 -0.32 -4.45 13.16
C ARG A 27 0.90 -4.24 12.27
N PHE A 28 0.81 -4.51 10.97
CA PHE A 28 1.90 -4.27 10.01
C PHE A 28 2.37 -2.81 10.01
N LEU A 29 1.43 -1.86 10.00
CA LEU A 29 1.77 -0.44 10.01
C LEU A 29 2.47 -0.04 11.32
N TYR A 30 1.96 -0.52 12.46
CA TYR A 30 2.54 -0.24 13.78
C TYR A 30 3.95 -0.81 13.93
N GLU A 31 4.16 -2.09 13.59
CA GLU A 31 5.45 -2.78 13.72
C GLU A 31 6.55 -2.13 12.86
N ASN A 32 6.19 -1.56 11.71
CA ASN A 32 7.14 -0.93 10.79
C ASN A 32 7.22 0.60 10.93
N GLY A 33 6.55 1.19 11.93
CA GLY A 33 6.57 2.64 12.14
C GLY A 33 5.97 3.45 10.99
N ILE A 34 5.03 2.86 10.24
CA ILE A 34 4.39 3.50 9.09
C ILE A 34 3.20 4.34 9.58
N ASP A 35 3.13 5.60 9.13
CA ASP A 35 2.02 6.51 9.45
C ASP A 35 0.67 5.94 9.01
N PHE A 36 -0.30 5.83 9.91
CA PHE A 36 -1.63 5.28 9.63
C PHE A 36 -2.40 6.03 8.52
N ARG A 37 -2.02 7.27 8.20
CA ARG A 37 -2.58 8.03 7.07
C ARG A 37 -2.34 7.33 5.73
N VAL A 38 -1.33 6.46 5.61
CA VAL A 38 -1.10 5.68 4.38
C VAL A 38 -2.29 4.79 4.03
N ALA A 39 -3.12 4.38 5.01
CA ALA A 39 -4.31 3.58 4.75
C ALA A 39 -5.34 4.29 3.85
N LYS A 40 -5.28 5.62 3.77
CA LYS A 40 -6.11 6.44 2.87
C LYS A 40 -5.43 6.74 1.54
N SER A 41 -4.17 6.36 1.36
CA SER A 41 -3.44 6.64 0.13
C SER A 41 -4.00 5.80 -1.03
N PRO A 42 -4.10 6.36 -2.25
CA PRO A 42 -4.56 5.60 -3.41
C PRO A 42 -3.71 4.36 -3.70
N SER A 43 -2.40 4.41 -3.47
CA SER A 43 -1.49 3.27 -3.68
C SER A 43 -1.75 2.13 -2.70
N PHE A 44 -1.97 2.43 -1.41
CA PHE A 44 -2.30 1.42 -0.42
C PHE A 44 -3.62 0.71 -0.75
N LEU A 45 -4.66 1.46 -1.11
CA LEU A 45 -5.94 0.88 -1.52
C LEU A 45 -5.78 -0.01 -2.76
N LYS A 46 -5.07 0.48 -3.79
CA LYS A 46 -4.78 -0.30 -5.00
C LYS A 46 -4.06 -1.60 -4.69
N MET A 47 -3.07 -1.57 -3.79
CA MET A 47 -2.36 -2.77 -3.33
C MET A 47 -3.32 -3.79 -2.73
N ILE A 48 -4.14 -3.38 -1.75
CA ILE A 48 -5.11 -4.30 -1.10
C ILE A 48 -6.08 -4.90 -2.13
N TYR A 49 -6.64 -4.08 -3.02
CA TYR A 49 -7.55 -4.57 -4.05
C TYR A 49 -6.88 -5.52 -5.06
N ALA A 50 -5.62 -5.26 -5.43
CA ALA A 50 -4.88 -6.13 -6.33
C ALA A 50 -4.64 -7.50 -5.70
N VAL A 51 -4.24 -7.54 -4.42
CA VAL A 51 -4.06 -8.78 -3.66
C VAL A 51 -5.37 -9.55 -3.52
N VAL A 52 -6.44 -8.88 -3.10
CA VAL A 52 -7.76 -9.51 -2.96
C VAL A 52 -8.26 -10.10 -4.28
N ARG A 53 -8.07 -9.38 -5.39
CA ARG A 53 -8.49 -9.83 -6.72
C ARG A 53 -7.68 -11.00 -7.25
N CYS A 54 -6.43 -11.13 -6.84
CA CYS A 54 -5.56 -12.24 -7.23
C CYS A 54 -5.93 -13.52 -6.45
N GLY A 55 -6.40 -13.37 -5.21
CA GLY A 55 -6.82 -14.49 -4.36
C GLY A 55 -5.63 -15.32 -3.86
N SER A 56 -5.91 -16.31 -3.01
CA SER A 56 -4.88 -17.15 -2.37
C SER A 56 -4.13 -18.07 -3.33
N ALA A 57 -4.68 -18.35 -4.52
CA ALA A 57 -4.09 -19.27 -5.47
C ALA A 57 -3.09 -18.62 -6.45
N GLY A 58 -3.04 -17.28 -6.52
CA GLY A 58 -2.29 -16.57 -7.55
C GLY A 58 -1.36 -15.47 -7.07
N TYR A 59 -1.38 -15.14 -5.77
CA TYR A 59 -0.57 -14.05 -5.23
C TYR A 59 0.56 -14.57 -4.35
N ASP A 60 1.79 -14.36 -4.83
CA ASP A 60 2.99 -14.49 -4.02
C ASP A 60 3.46 -13.11 -3.56
N VAL A 61 3.77 -13.00 -2.26
CA VAL A 61 4.33 -11.76 -1.70
C VAL A 61 5.71 -11.52 -2.34
N PRO A 62 5.98 -10.33 -2.88
CA PRO A 62 7.26 -10.03 -3.51
C PRO A 62 8.43 -10.27 -2.57
N GLN A 63 9.48 -10.92 -3.09
CA GLN A 63 10.73 -11.08 -2.36
C GLN A 63 11.54 -9.77 -2.36
N CYS A 64 12.45 -9.63 -1.39
CA CYS A 64 13.28 -8.42 -1.26
C CYS A 64 14.11 -8.13 -2.52
N ASN A 65 14.65 -9.16 -3.19
CA ASN A 65 15.38 -9.04 -4.46
C ASN A 65 14.48 -8.57 -5.61
N GLU A 66 13.20 -8.95 -5.64
CA GLU A 66 12.24 -8.48 -6.63
C GLU A 66 11.89 -7.01 -6.41
N LEU A 67 11.67 -6.63 -5.15
CA LEU A 67 11.37 -5.26 -4.73
C LEU A 67 12.49 -4.30 -5.15
N ILE A 68 13.75 -4.61 -4.81
CA ILE A 68 14.90 -3.77 -5.18
C ILE A 68 15.32 -3.94 -6.65
N GLY A 69 14.88 -5.03 -7.27
CA GLY A 69 15.23 -5.42 -8.63
C GLY A 69 14.21 -4.91 -9.64
N TRP A 70 13.45 -5.83 -10.23
CA TRP A 70 12.61 -5.53 -11.38
C TRP A 70 11.43 -4.61 -11.02
N ILE A 71 10.88 -4.69 -9.80
CA ILE A 71 9.75 -3.86 -9.37
C ILE A 71 10.17 -2.38 -9.33
N LEU A 72 11.26 -2.07 -8.61
CA LEU A 72 11.80 -0.70 -8.54
C LEU A 72 12.18 -0.16 -9.93
N GLN A 73 12.74 -1.02 -10.79
CA GLN A 73 13.08 -0.63 -12.16
C GLN A 73 11.85 -0.27 -12.98
N GLU A 74 10.73 -0.99 -12.82
CA GLU A 74 9.50 -0.72 -13.55
C GLU A 74 8.84 0.57 -13.08
N GLU A 75 8.71 0.76 -11.75
CA GLU A 75 8.20 2.02 -11.17
C GLU A 75 9.04 3.23 -11.61
N LYS A 76 10.37 3.07 -11.67
CA LYS A 76 11.26 4.11 -12.19
C LYS A 76 10.97 4.44 -13.66
N LYS A 77 10.76 3.45 -14.52
CA LYS A 77 10.42 3.70 -15.93
C LYS A 77 9.10 4.46 -16.06
N GLU A 78 8.08 4.11 -15.27
CA GLU A 78 6.81 4.82 -15.26
C GLU A 78 6.98 6.28 -14.84
N ILE A 79 7.73 6.53 -13.76
CA ILE A 79 8.03 7.89 -13.28
C ILE A 79 8.83 8.66 -14.33
N ASP A 80 9.86 8.07 -14.93
CA ASP A 80 10.65 8.70 -15.99
C ASP A 80 9.79 9.06 -17.21
N CYS A 81 8.84 8.20 -17.58
CA CYS A 81 7.87 8.47 -18.64
C CYS A 81 6.96 9.65 -18.27
N TYR A 82 6.43 9.68 -17.04
CA TYR A 82 5.62 10.78 -16.54
C TYR A 82 6.41 12.10 -16.52
N VAL A 83 7.62 12.09 -15.99
CA VAL A 83 8.50 13.27 -15.93
C VAL A 83 8.83 13.77 -17.34
N LYS A 84 9.10 12.88 -18.31
CA LYS A 84 9.32 13.28 -19.71
C LYS A 84 8.08 13.99 -20.29
N LYS A 85 6.87 13.47 -20.04
CA LYS A 85 5.62 14.11 -20.49
C LYS A 85 5.45 15.49 -19.87
N VAL A 86 5.68 15.62 -18.57
CA VAL A 86 5.63 16.92 -17.86
C VAL A 86 6.66 17.90 -18.44
N LYS A 87 7.91 17.46 -18.63
CA LYS A 87 8.97 18.30 -19.23
C LYS A 87 8.62 18.75 -20.65
N HIS A 88 7.98 17.89 -21.43
CA HIS A 88 7.56 18.24 -22.78
C HIS A 88 6.49 19.33 -22.80
N SER A 89 5.56 19.33 -21.82
CA SER A 89 4.52 20.35 -21.76
C SER A 89 5.06 21.75 -21.44
N TRP A 90 6.23 21.86 -20.81
CA TRP A 90 6.83 23.13 -20.40
C TRP A 90 7.08 24.10 -21.56
N GLY A 91 7.37 23.60 -22.77
CA GLY A 91 7.54 24.45 -23.95
C GLY A 91 6.27 25.19 -24.36
N ILE A 92 5.10 24.67 -23.96
CA ILE A 92 3.78 25.23 -24.29
C ILE A 92 3.22 26.00 -23.09
N THR A 93 3.28 25.41 -21.89
CA THR A 93 2.65 25.98 -20.69
C THR A 93 3.55 26.93 -19.91
N GLY A 94 4.87 26.90 -20.16
CA GLY A 94 5.87 27.40 -19.22
C GLY A 94 6.01 26.48 -18.00
N CYS A 95 7.05 26.70 -17.19
CA CYS A 95 7.25 26.04 -15.90
C CYS A 95 8.17 26.90 -15.00
N SER A 96 7.85 26.97 -13.71
CA SER A 96 8.74 27.48 -12.67
C SER A 96 9.16 26.31 -11.78
N ILE A 97 10.46 26.15 -11.56
CA ILE A 97 11.02 25.11 -10.69
C ILE A 97 11.46 25.78 -9.39
N LEU A 98 10.82 25.43 -8.28
CA LEU A 98 11.26 25.85 -6.95
C LEU A 98 12.27 24.81 -6.43
N LEU A 99 13.50 25.26 -6.17
CA LEU A 99 14.52 24.46 -5.51
C LEU A 99 14.51 24.81 -4.03
N ASP A 100 14.09 23.86 -3.19
CA ASP A 100 14.19 23.96 -1.74
C ASP A 100 15.33 23.06 -1.25
N GLY A 101 16.24 23.62 -0.46
CA GLY A 101 17.44 22.94 0.02
C GLY A 101 17.58 23.11 1.51
N TRP A 102 17.45 22.02 2.26
CA TRP A 102 17.72 21.99 3.70
C TRP A 102 19.10 21.36 3.96
N MET A 103 19.92 21.99 4.80
CA MET A 103 21.16 21.41 5.30
C MET A 103 20.91 20.82 6.69
N ASN A 104 21.19 19.53 6.86
CA ASN A 104 21.17 18.92 8.19
C ASN A 104 22.36 19.48 8.97
N GLU A 105 22.09 20.34 9.95
CA GLU A 105 23.07 20.68 10.98
C GLU A 105 23.38 19.40 11.74
N LYS A 106 24.58 18.85 11.54
CA LYS A 106 25.11 17.86 12.46
C LYS A 106 25.36 18.58 13.78
N GLU A 107 24.72 18.14 14.86
CA GLU A 107 25.16 18.46 16.21
C GLU A 107 26.65 18.17 16.32
N GLU A 108 27.42 19.23 16.59
CA GLU A 108 28.84 19.16 16.87
C GLU A 108 29.07 18.58 18.27
N ALA A 109 29.93 17.55 18.32
CA ALA A 109 30.72 17.02 19.44
C ALA A 109 29.99 16.42 20.66
#